data_AF-A0AAP2ZAA3-F1
#
_entry.id   AF-A0AAP2ZAA3-F1
#
_cell.length_a   1.000
_cell.length_b   1.000
_cell.length_c   1.000
_cell.angle_alpha   90.00
_cell.angle_beta   90.00
_cell.angle_gamma   90.00
#
_symmetry.space_group_name_H-M   'P 1'
#
loop_
_entity.id
_entity.type
_entity.pdbx_description
1 polymer ?
#
loop_
_entity_poly.entity_id
_entity_poly.type
_entity_poly.pdbx_seq_one_letter_code
_entity_poly.pdbx_strand_id
1 'polypeptide(L)' 'MVSELTVGAVLERARERRRRKRCPDCDAPISIRGLDGEYSWECVECNALGIGYGTRAAALEGAQRRH' A
#
# COMPACT_ATOMS: atom_id res chain seq x y z
N MET A 1 7.18 -21.74 22.08
CA MET A 1 5.75 -21.67 21.71
C MET A 1 5.66 -21.18 20.28
N VAL A 2 5.44 -22.09 19.32
CA VAL A 2 5.33 -21.75 17.89
C VAL A 2 3.84 -21.53 17.63
N SER A 3 3.44 -20.29 17.31
CA SER A 3 2.05 -19.98 17.03
C SER A 3 1.58 -20.72 15.77
N GLU A 4 0.62 -21.63 15.93
CA GLU A 4 -0.12 -22.26 14.83
C GLU A 4 -0.95 -21.18 14.12
N LEU A 5 -0.32 -20.47 13.18
CA LEU A 5 -1.03 -19.56 12.29
C LEU A 5 -1.81 -20.41 11.29
N THR A 6 -3.11 -20.58 11.54
CA THR A 6 -4.04 -21.15 10.58
C THR A 6 -3.98 -20.36 9.27
N VAL A 7 -4.12 -21.05 8.13
CA VAL A 7 -4.11 -20.44 6.78
C VAL A 7 -5.07 -19.25 6.70
N GLY A 8 -6.21 -19.31 7.40
CA GLY A 8 -7.16 -18.20 7.53
C GLY A 8 -6.54 -16.92 8.12
N ALA A 9 -5.74 -17.02 9.18
CA ALA A 9 -5.07 -15.87 9.80
C ALA A 9 -4.01 -15.23 8.88
N VAL A 10 -3.33 -16.06 8.07
CA VAL A 10 -2.38 -15.58 7.05
C VAL A 10 -3.12 -14.83 5.94
N LEU A 11 -4.25 -15.36 5.48
CA LEU A 11 -5.08 -14.74 4.45
C LEU A 11 -5.74 -13.43 4.91
N GLU A 12 -6.22 -13.37 6.15
CA GLU A 12 -6.79 -12.13 6.70
C GLU A 12 -5.73 -11.05 6.87
N ARG A 13 -4.51 -11.39 7.34
CA ARG A 13 -3.38 -10.44 7.35
C ARG A 13 -3.00 -9.97 5.94
N ALA A 14 -3.06 -10.85 4.94
CA ALA A 14 -2.81 -10.48 3.55
C ALA A 14 -3.90 -9.54 3.00
N ARG A 15 -5.18 -9.79 3.34
CA ARG A 15 -6.31 -8.94 2.98
C ARG A 15 -6.22 -7.56 3.64
N GLU A 16 -5.88 -7.51 4.91
CA GLU A 16 -5.71 -6.27 5.66
C GLU A 16 -4.56 -5.42 5.08
N ARG A 17 -3.45 -6.05 4.68
CA ARG A 17 -2.35 -5.39 3.96
C ARG A 17 -2.76 -4.88 2.58
N ARG A 18 -3.70 -5.54 1.89
CA ARG A 18 -4.26 -5.06 0.62
C ARG A 18 -5.20 -3.87 0.81
N ARG A 19 -6.02 -3.86 1.87
CA ARG A 19 -6.91 -2.72 2.19
C ARG A 19 -6.15 -1.43 2.46
N ARG A 20 -4.89 -1.51 2.92
CA ARG A 20 -4.03 -0.33 3.19
C ARG A 20 -3.40 0.30 1.96
N LYS A 21 -3.56 -0.30 0.77
CA LYS A 21 -3.02 0.16 -0.52
C LYS A 21 -4.15 0.67 -1.42
N ARG A 22 -4.82 1.74 -1.01
CA ARG A 22 -5.94 2.34 -1.73
C ARG A 22 -5.58 3.74 -2.21
N CYS A 23 -6.07 4.11 -3.38
CA CYS A 23 -5.95 5.44 -3.94
C CYS A 23 -6.85 6.41 -3.15
N PRO A 24 -6.37 7.60 -2.76
CA PRO A 24 -7.17 8.57 -2.02
C PRO A 24 -8.34 9.13 -2.84
N ASP A 25 -8.22 9.12 -4.16
CA ASP A 25 -9.19 9.73 -5.09
C ASP A 25 -10.34 8.77 -5.45
N CYS A 26 -10.01 7.53 -5.82
CA CYS A 26 -10.98 6.57 -6.37
C CYS A 26 -11.11 5.26 -5.58
N ASP A 27 -10.41 5.13 -4.46
CA ASP A 27 -10.35 3.91 -3.63
C ASP A 27 -9.92 2.64 -4.40
N ALA A 28 -9.36 2.78 -5.59
CA ALA A 28 -8.79 1.66 -6.32
C ALA A 28 -7.46 1.21 -5.70
N PRO A 29 -7.01 -0.04 -5.94
CA PRO A 29 -5.70 -0.50 -5.48
C PRO A 29 -4.56 0.38 -6.01
N ILE A 30 -3.54 0.60 -5.18
CA ILE A 30 -2.27 1.23 -5.60
C ILE A 30 -1.13 0.22 -5.67
N SER A 31 -0.30 0.37 -6.69
CA SER A 31 1.04 -0.21 -6.75
C SER A 31 2.02 0.69 -6.02
N ILE A 32 3.06 0.12 -5.38
CA ILE A 32 4.14 0.89 -4.76
C ILE A 32 5.45 0.36 -5.29
N ARG A 33 6.28 1.26 -5.80
CA ARG A 33 7.60 0.96 -6.36
C ARG A 33 8.66 1.79 -5.64
N GLY A 34 9.88 1.27 -5.58
CA GLY A 34 11.04 2.00 -5.08
C GLY A 34 12.10 2.03 -6.16
N LEU A 35 12.64 3.21 -6.47
CA LEU A 35 13.70 3.45 -7.44
C LEU A 35 14.68 4.48 -6.85
N ASP A 36 15.98 4.16 -6.88
CA ASP A 36 17.05 5.07 -6.41
C ASP A 36 16.87 5.65 -5.00
N GLY A 37 16.32 4.84 -4.08
CA GLY A 37 16.09 5.27 -2.70
C GLY A 37 14.83 6.12 -2.49
N GLU A 38 14.12 6.43 -3.56
CA GLU A 38 12.81 7.06 -3.53
C GLU A 38 11.71 6.02 -3.77
N TYR A 39 10.57 6.21 -3.11
CA TYR A 39 9.37 5.41 -3.27
C TYR A 39 8.28 6.25 -3.90
N SER A 40 7.47 5.59 -4.73
CA SER A 40 6.27 6.14 -5.34
C SER A 40 5.12 5.14 -5.27
N TRP A 41 3.90 5.66 -5.31
CA TRP A 41 2.70 4.87 -5.49
C TRP A 41 1.93 5.34 -6.72
N GLU A 42 1.32 4.39 -7.42
CA GLU A 42 0.55 4.60 -8.65
C GLU A 42 -0.79 3.88 -8.52
N CYS A 43 -1.89 4.58 -8.78
CA CYS A 43 -3.22 3.98 -8.83
C CYS A 43 -3.40 3.18 -10.12
N VAL A 44 -3.94 1.96 -10.00
CA VAL A 44 -4.15 1.07 -11.15
C VAL A 44 -5.31 1.48 -12.06
N GLU A 45 -6.22 2.33 -11.58
CA GLU A 45 -7.42 2.79 -12.33
C GLU A 45 -7.26 4.22 -12.85
N CYS A 46 -7.16 5.22 -11.96
CA CYS A 46 -7.15 6.63 -12.36
C CYS A 46 -5.76 7.20 -12.71
N ASN A 47 -4.70 6.38 -12.68
CA ASN A 47 -3.30 6.80 -12.88
C ASN A 47 -2.82 7.92 -11.93
N ALA A 48 -3.51 8.15 -10.80
CA ALA A 48 -3.03 9.04 -9.75
C ALA A 48 -1.67 8.54 -9.22
N LEU A 49 -0.76 9.48 -8.98
CA LEU A 49 0.62 9.20 -8.63
C LEU A 49 1.03 10.02 -7.40
N GLY A 50 1.66 9.37 -6.42
CA GLY A 50 2.42 10.03 -5.37
C GLY A 50 3.89 9.66 -5.45
N ILE A 51 4.78 10.65 -5.37
CA ILE A 51 6.24 10.50 -5.50
C ILE A 51 6.96 11.20 -4.34
N GLY A 52 8.28 11.10 -4.27
CA GLY A 52 9.06 11.85 -3.28
C GLY A 52 9.13 11.22 -1.89
N TYR A 53 8.81 9.93 -1.74
CA TYR A 53 8.78 9.29 -0.42
C TYR A 53 10.11 8.58 -0.13
N GLY A 54 10.80 8.95 0.95
CA GLY A 54 12.04 8.27 1.35
C GLY A 54 11.88 6.83 1.84
N THR A 55 10.64 6.38 2.09
CA THR A 55 10.37 4.99 2.48
C THR A 55 9.06 4.48 1.91
N ARG A 56 8.95 3.15 1.79
CA ARG A 56 7.70 2.46 1.43
C ARG A 56 6.54 2.79 2.38
N ALA A 57 6.84 2.99 3.67
CA ALA A 57 5.83 3.34 4.68
C ALA A 57 5.32 4.76 4.46
N ALA A 58 6.20 5.72 4.19
CA ALA A 58 5.82 7.08 3.85
C ALA A 58 4.95 7.16 2.59
N ALA A 59 5.26 6.35 1.56
CA ALA A 59 4.41 6.25 0.37
C ALA A 59 3.00 5.71 0.69
N LEU A 60 2.90 4.71 1.58
CA LEU A 60 1.61 4.18 2.04
C LEU A 60 0.81 5.22 2.83
N GLU A 61 1.46 5.93 3.74
CA GLU A 61 0.83 6.99 4.52
C GLU A 61 0.37 8.14 3.63
N GLY A 62 1.18 8.51 2.63
CA GLY A 62 0.82 9.51 1.62
C GLY A 62 -0.43 9.15 0.85
N ALA A 63 -0.59 7.88 0.46
CA ALA A 63 -1.81 7.40 -0.21
C ALA A 63 -3.05 7.36 0.69
N GLN A 64 -2.87 7.29 2.02
CA GLN A 64 -3.98 7.23 2.99
C GLN A 64 -4.47 8.61 3.43
N ARG A 65 -3.64 9.65 3.26
CA ARG A 65 -4.05 11.02 3.55
C ARG A 65 -4.84 11.55 2.35
N ARG A 66 -6.17 11.63 2.50
CA ARG A 66 -7.00 12.46 1.63
C ARG A 66 -6.54 13.91 1.76
N HIS A 67 -6.21 14.53 0.64
CA HIS A 67 -6.06 15.99 0.54
C HIS A 67 -7.44 16.67 0.61
#